data_AF-G1NHD1-F1
#
_entry.id   AF-G1NHD1-F1
#
_cell.length_a   1.000
_cell.length_b   1.000
_cell.length_c   1.000
_cell.angle_alpha   90.00
_cell.angle_beta   90.00
_cell.angle_gamma   90.00
#
_symmetry.space_group_name_H-M   'P 1'
#
loop_
_entity.id
_entity.type
_entity.pdbx_description
1 polymer ?
#
loop_
_entity_poly.entity_id
_entity_poly.type
_entity_poly.pdbx_seq_one_letter_code
_entity_poly.pdbx_strand_id
1 'polypeptide(L)'
;MEILAELELCRRLYKLHFQLLLLFQAYCKLISQVNTIKKEAEVINMSEELALLESCLKEAEAASDSGIEEIEIAEASQASTETAIHSLIEALRSKEFVSAVAQVKAFRSIWPHDIFGSSEDDPIQTLLHIYFRHQTLGQTGSFAVVGSNQDMSEASSKLMELNLEIRESLRMVQSYHLLGKIKPGVSLVSTGF
;
A
#
# COMPACT_ATOMS: atom_id res chain seq x y z
N MET A 1 3.07 -64.54 -31.83
CA MET A 1 3.87 -63.53 -31.10
C MET A 1 3.51 -62.11 -31.52
N GLU A 2 3.25 -61.83 -32.80
CA GLU A 2 2.91 -60.48 -33.31
C GLU A 2 1.65 -59.84 -32.69
N ILE A 3 0.56 -60.61 -32.53
CA ILE A 3 -0.70 -60.12 -31.92
C ILE A 3 -0.50 -59.61 -30.48
N LEU A 4 0.43 -60.22 -29.72
CA LEU A 4 0.73 -59.81 -28.35
C LEU A 4 1.49 -58.46 -28.34
N ALA A 5 2.38 -58.25 -29.30
CA ALA A 5 3.15 -57.02 -29.45
C ALA A 5 2.27 -55.84 -29.90
N GLU A 6 1.33 -56.08 -30.82
CA GLU A 6 0.35 -55.06 -31.25
C GLU A 6 -0.58 -54.65 -30.10
N LEU A 7 -1.05 -55.60 -29.29
CA LEU A 7 -1.89 -55.32 -28.13
C LEU A 7 -1.13 -54.48 -27.07
N GLU A 8 0.14 -54.79 -26.85
CA GLU A 8 1.04 -54.06 -25.95
C GLU A 8 1.27 -52.62 -26.44
N LEU A 9 1.49 -52.43 -27.74
CA LEU A 9 1.63 -51.13 -28.37
C LEU A 9 0.36 -50.29 -28.23
N CYS A 10 -0.80 -50.88 -28.54
CA CYS A 10 -2.09 -50.21 -28.39
C CYS A 10 -2.35 -49.75 -26.95
N ARG A 11 -2.02 -50.57 -25.94
CA ARG A 11 -2.12 -50.19 -24.52
C ARG A 11 -1.20 -49.02 -24.17
N ARG A 12 0.04 -49.02 -24.67
CA ARG A 12 1.00 -47.92 -24.45
C ARG A 12 0.54 -46.63 -25.12
N LEU A 13 0.02 -46.71 -26.35
CA LEU A 13 -0.51 -45.56 -27.08
C LEU A 13 -1.72 -44.95 -26.35
N TYR A 14 -2.63 -45.80 -25.88
CA TYR A 14 -3.79 -45.35 -25.10
C TYR A 14 -3.38 -44.67 -23.80
N LYS A 15 -2.41 -45.25 -23.07
CA LYS A 15 -1.87 -44.66 -21.85
C LYS A 15 -1.22 -43.30 -22.13
N LEU A 16 -0.45 -43.18 -23.21
CA LEU A 16 0.17 -41.93 -23.63
C LEU A 16 -0.88 -40.87 -23.98
N HIS A 17 -1.92 -41.25 -24.74
CA HIS A 17 -3.02 -40.36 -25.09
C HIS A 17 -3.77 -39.87 -23.83
N PHE A 18 -4.03 -40.76 -22.88
CA PHE A 18 -4.66 -40.41 -21.61
C PHE A 18 -3.77 -39.47 -20.78
N GLN A 19 -2.45 -39.70 -20.74
CA GLN A 19 -1.50 -38.80 -20.09
C GLN A 19 -1.47 -37.41 -20.76
N LEU A 20 -1.57 -37.35 -22.09
CA LEU A 20 -1.63 -36.09 -22.83
C LEU A 20 -2.93 -35.33 -22.52
N LEU A 21 -4.07 -36.03 -22.40
CA LEU A 21 -5.34 -35.43 -21.99
C LEU A 21 -5.26 -34.83 -20.59
N LEU A 22 -4.67 -35.56 -19.63
CA LEU A 22 -4.48 -35.05 -18.27
C LEU A 22 -3.54 -33.84 -18.23
N LEU A 23 -2.47 -33.86 -19.03
CA LEU A 23 -1.54 -32.73 -19.15
C LEU A 23 -2.24 -31.49 -19.71
N PHE A 24 -3.07 -31.66 -20.74
CA PHE A 24 -3.83 -30.56 -21.32
C PHE A 24 -4.83 -29.98 -20.31
N GLN A 25 -5.52 -30.83 -19.55
CA GLN A 25 -6.42 -30.38 -18.48
C GLN A 25 -5.67 -29.62 -17.38
N ALA A 26 -4.49 -30.08 -16.96
CA ALA A 26 -3.66 -29.38 -15.98
C ALA A 26 -3.18 -28.03 -16.53
N TYR A 27 -2.78 -27.97 -17.80
CA TYR A 27 -2.35 -26.74 -18.46
C TYR A 27 -3.47 -25.70 -18.56
N CYS A 28 -4.70 -26.11 -18.92
CA CYS A 28 -5.86 -25.23 -18.92
C CYS A 28 -6.16 -24.68 -17.51
N LYS A 29 -6.06 -25.52 -16.47
CA LYS A 29 -6.21 -25.08 -15.08
C LYS A 29 -5.14 -24.06 -14.68
N LEU A 30 -3.89 -24.29 -15.07
CA LEU A 30 -2.78 -23.38 -14.81
C LEU A 30 -3.01 -22.03 -15.49
N ILE A 31 -3.41 -22.00 -16.76
CA ILE A 31 -3.73 -20.75 -17.47
C ILE A 31 -4.86 -20.00 -16.76
N SER A 32 -5.93 -20.68 -16.36
CA SER A 32 -7.01 -20.05 -15.60
C SER A 32 -6.50 -19.44 -14.30
N GLN A 33 -5.66 -20.16 -13.54
CA GLN A 33 -5.08 -19.64 -12.29
C GLN A 33 -4.17 -18.44 -12.53
N VAL A 34 -3.31 -18.49 -13.56
CA VAL A 34 -2.43 -17.37 -13.93
C VAL A 34 -3.26 -16.13 -14.30
N ASN A 35 -4.36 -16.32 -15.03
CA ASN A 35 -5.26 -15.22 -15.38
C ASN A 35 -5.98 -14.65 -14.15
N THR A 36 -6.36 -15.48 -13.17
CA THR A 36 -6.92 -15.01 -11.90
C THR A 36 -5.89 -14.20 -11.11
N ILE A 37 -4.68 -14.71 -10.94
CA ILE A 37 -3.59 -14.02 -10.23
C ILE A 37 -3.26 -12.69 -10.91
N LYS A 38 -3.21 -12.65 -12.25
CA LYS A 38 -2.97 -11.42 -13.00
C LYS A 38 -4.02 -10.34 -12.68
N LYS A 39 -5.30 -10.70 -12.55
CA LYS A 39 -6.37 -9.75 -12.20
C LYS A 39 -6.28 -9.26 -10.76
N GLU A 40 -5.87 -10.11 -9.83
CA GLU A 40 -5.79 -9.75 -8.40
C GLU A 40 -4.53 -8.93 -8.06
N ALA A 41 -3.48 -9.03 -8.87
CA ALA A 41 -2.20 -8.38 -8.64
C ALA A 41 -2.04 -7.00 -9.31
N GLU A 42 -3.10 -6.43 -9.88
CA GLU A 42 -3.03 -5.08 -10.45
C GLU A 42 -2.94 -4.05 -9.32
N VAL A 43 -1.70 -3.67 -9.01
CA VAL A 43 -1.42 -2.56 -8.11
C VAL A 43 -1.79 -1.27 -8.85
N ILE A 44 -2.79 -0.54 -8.37
CA ILE A 44 -3.29 0.69 -9.00
C ILE A 44 -2.51 1.87 -8.44
N ASN A 45 -1.69 2.50 -9.28
CA ASN A 45 -0.97 3.72 -8.90
C ASN A 45 -1.86 4.95 -9.14
N MET A 46 -2.26 5.62 -8.06
CA MET A 46 -3.06 6.85 -8.09
C MET A 46 -2.26 8.11 -7.78
N SER A 47 -0.92 7.99 -7.69
CA SER A 47 -0.04 9.10 -7.27
C SER A 47 -0.12 10.30 -8.21
N GLU A 48 -0.19 10.08 -9.53
CA GLU A 48 -0.27 11.16 -10.52
C GLU A 48 -1.60 11.93 -10.42
N GLU A 49 -2.71 11.21 -10.27
CA GLU A 49 -4.04 11.82 -10.11
C GLU A 49 -4.11 12.65 -8.82
N LEU A 50 -3.62 12.11 -7.69
CA LEU A 50 -3.57 12.86 -6.43
C LEU A 50 -2.60 14.02 -6.46
N ALA A 51 -1.47 13.94 -7.17
CA ALA A 51 -0.53 15.04 -7.30
C ALA A 51 -1.12 16.21 -8.10
N LEU A 52 -1.88 15.92 -9.15
CA LEU A 52 -2.63 16.95 -9.89
C LEU A 52 -3.71 17.58 -9.00
N LEU A 53 -4.44 16.76 -8.24
CA LEU A 53 -5.44 17.25 -7.30
C LEU A 53 -4.81 18.13 -6.21
N GLU A 54 -3.67 17.71 -5.65
CA GLU A 54 -2.89 18.49 -4.68
C GLU A 54 -2.50 19.86 -5.23
N SER A 55 -2.01 19.93 -6.47
CA SER A 55 -1.64 21.20 -7.12
C SER A 55 -2.85 22.12 -7.26
N CYS A 56 -3.98 21.60 -7.75
CA CYS A 56 -5.21 22.38 -7.89
C CYS A 56 -5.73 22.90 -6.53
N LEU A 57 -5.67 22.07 -5.48
CA LEU A 57 -6.08 22.45 -4.14
C LEU A 57 -5.17 23.54 -3.55
N LYS A 58 -3.85 23.44 -3.75
CA LYS A 58 -2.90 24.47 -3.31
C LYS A 58 -3.12 25.82 -4.01
N GLU A 59 -3.38 25.79 -5.31
CA GLU A 59 -3.73 27.00 -6.07
C GLU A 59 -5.04 27.62 -5.58
N ALA A 60 -6.06 26.80 -5.32
CA ALA A 60 -7.34 27.27 -4.81
C ALA A 60 -7.24 27.85 -3.38
N GLU A 61 -6.45 27.23 -2.51
CA GLU A 61 -6.20 27.77 -1.16
C GLU A 61 -5.46 29.09 -1.21
N ALA A 62 -4.42 29.22 -2.04
CA ALA A 62 -3.68 30.47 -2.23
C ALA A 62 -4.58 31.60 -2.79
N ALA A 63 -5.54 31.26 -3.65
CA ALA A 63 -6.52 32.21 -4.15
C ALA A 63 -7.55 32.62 -3.07
N SER A 64 -7.98 31.67 -2.24
CA SER A 64 -8.97 31.87 -1.18
C SER A 64 -8.45 32.69 0.00
N ASP A 65 -7.16 32.63 0.33
CA ASP A 65 -6.55 33.40 1.43
C ASP A 65 -6.61 34.93 1.19
N SER A 66 -6.92 35.35 -0.05
CA SER A 66 -7.12 36.75 -0.42
C SER A 66 -8.54 37.30 -0.19
N GLY A 67 -9.50 36.45 0.18
CA GLY A 67 -10.88 36.84 0.42
C GLY A 67 -11.60 35.85 1.34
N ILE A 68 -11.93 36.30 2.55
CA ILE A 68 -12.78 35.57 3.49
C ILE A 68 -14.19 35.52 2.90
N GLU A 69 -14.47 34.51 2.08
CA GLU A 69 -15.83 34.12 1.75
C GLU A 69 -16.24 33.01 2.71
N GLU A 70 -17.08 33.33 3.68
CA GLU A 70 -17.90 32.34 4.38
C GLU A 70 -18.79 31.68 3.32
N ILE A 71 -18.33 30.56 2.78
CA ILE A 71 -19.14 29.74 1.87
C ILE A 71 -20.23 29.09 2.72
N GLU A 72 -21.49 29.39 2.42
CA GLU A 72 -22.65 28.77 3.05
C GLU A 72 -22.66 27.26 2.75
N ILE A 73 -22.30 26.47 3.76
CA ILE A 73 -22.36 25.01 3.69
C ILE A 73 -23.80 24.59 3.93
N ALA A 74 -24.39 23.88 2.96
CA ALA A 74 -25.75 23.41 3.04
C ALA A 74 -25.99 22.61 4.34
N GLU A 75 -27.01 22.96 5.12
CA GLU A 75 -27.33 22.31 6.41
C GLU A 75 -27.47 20.78 6.29
N ALA A 76 -27.91 20.27 5.14
CA ALA A 76 -28.01 18.84 4.86
C ALA A 76 -26.66 18.10 4.89
N SER A 77 -25.57 18.78 4.53
CA SER A 77 -24.21 18.22 4.55
C SER A 77 -23.63 18.08 5.96
N GLN A 78 -24.23 18.76 6.95
CA GLN A 78 -23.83 18.68 8.37
C GLN A 78 -24.58 17.59 9.14
N ALA A 79 -25.54 16.89 8.51
CA ALA A 79 -26.41 15.93 9.18
C ALA A 79 -25.68 14.62 9.57
N SER A 80 -24.68 14.19 8.79
CA SER A 80 -23.85 13.03 9.10
C SER A 80 -22.48 13.14 8.44
N THR A 81 -21.49 12.43 8.99
CA THR A 81 -20.12 12.40 8.46
C THR A 81 -20.07 11.79 7.05
N GLU A 82 -20.93 10.81 6.75
CA GLU A 82 -21.03 10.20 5.41
C GLU A 82 -21.59 11.18 4.38
N THR A 83 -22.62 11.95 4.73
CA THR A 83 -23.19 12.97 3.83
C THR A 83 -22.20 14.13 3.61
N ALA A 84 -21.45 14.50 4.65
CA ALA A 84 -20.37 15.49 4.55
C ALA A 84 -19.27 15.02 3.58
N ILE A 85 -18.84 13.75 3.69
CA ILE A 85 -17.88 13.14 2.76
C ILE A 85 -18.45 13.15 1.33
N HIS A 86 -19.73 12.79 1.14
CA HIS A 86 -20.32 12.75 -0.20
C HIS A 86 -20.38 14.14 -0.86
N SER A 87 -20.80 15.16 -0.12
CA SER A 87 -20.79 16.57 -0.55
C SER A 87 -19.39 17.02 -0.96
N LEU A 88 -18.40 16.65 -0.15
CA LEU A 88 -17.00 17.00 -0.39
C LEU A 88 -16.45 16.36 -1.67
N ILE A 89 -16.71 15.06 -1.86
CA ILE A 89 -16.30 14.34 -3.07
C ILE A 89 -16.99 14.91 -4.31
N GLU A 90 -18.26 15.31 -4.18
CA GLU A 90 -18.99 15.95 -5.27
C GLU A 90 -18.38 17.31 -5.64
N ALA A 91 -18.01 18.14 -4.67
CA ALA A 91 -17.30 19.41 -4.89
C ALA A 91 -15.94 19.21 -5.56
N LEU A 92 -15.17 18.19 -5.15
CA LEU A 92 -13.92 17.84 -5.81
C LEU A 92 -14.14 17.39 -7.26
N ARG A 93 -15.21 16.65 -7.53
CA ARG A 93 -15.57 16.17 -8.88
C ARG A 93 -16.09 17.29 -9.78
N SER A 94 -16.82 18.27 -9.23
CA SER A 94 -17.26 19.47 -9.97
C SER A 94 -16.15 20.50 -10.17
N LYS A 95 -14.94 20.24 -9.64
CA LYS A 95 -13.76 21.13 -9.66
C LYS A 95 -13.96 22.42 -8.87
N GLU A 96 -14.85 22.41 -7.89
CA GLU A 96 -15.07 23.53 -6.96
C GLU A 96 -14.09 23.45 -5.78
N PHE A 97 -12.80 23.59 -6.08
CA PHE A 97 -11.71 23.38 -5.12
C PHE A 97 -11.76 24.35 -3.93
N VAL A 98 -12.13 25.61 -4.16
CA VAL A 98 -12.26 26.63 -3.10
C VAL A 98 -13.37 26.22 -2.11
N SER A 99 -14.50 25.76 -2.63
CA SER A 99 -15.62 25.26 -1.83
C SER A 99 -15.23 24.01 -1.03
N ALA A 100 -14.52 23.07 -1.65
CA ALA A 100 -14.05 21.86 -0.97
C ALA A 100 -13.10 22.16 0.21
N VAL A 101 -12.16 23.09 0.03
CA VAL A 101 -11.24 23.52 1.10
C VAL A 101 -12.00 24.21 2.24
N ALA A 102 -12.94 25.10 1.93
CA ALA A 102 -13.78 25.76 2.93
C ALA A 102 -14.65 24.76 3.70
N GLN A 103 -15.24 23.79 2.98
CA GLN A 103 -16.05 22.71 3.58
C GLN A 103 -15.24 21.90 4.59
N VAL A 104 -13.99 21.50 4.30
CA VAL A 104 -13.15 20.81 5.30
C VAL A 104 -12.89 21.68 6.53
N LYS A 105 -12.53 22.95 6.32
CA LYS A 105 -12.25 23.87 7.43
C LYS A 105 -13.47 24.02 8.36
N ALA A 106 -14.68 24.03 7.81
CA ALA A 106 -15.91 24.06 8.59
C ALA A 106 -16.30 22.70 9.18
N PHE A 107 -16.14 21.58 8.47
CA PHE A 107 -16.42 20.25 9.03
C PHE A 107 -15.51 19.92 10.21
N ARG A 108 -14.29 20.47 10.26
CA ARG A 108 -13.40 20.38 11.43
C ARG A 108 -13.94 21.08 12.68
N SER A 109 -14.68 22.19 12.53
CA SER A 109 -15.28 22.86 13.68
C SER A 109 -16.52 22.13 14.20
N ILE A 110 -17.22 21.41 13.32
CA ILE A 110 -18.39 20.59 13.65
C ILE A 110 -17.97 19.25 14.28
N TRP A 111 -16.93 18.60 13.75
CA TRP A 111 -16.41 17.31 14.21
C TRP A 111 -14.90 17.36 14.49
N PRO A 112 -14.47 17.94 15.63
CA PRO A 112 -13.06 18.02 15.97
C PRO A 112 -12.47 16.62 16.21
N HIS A 113 -11.29 16.37 15.65
CA HIS A 113 -10.53 15.12 15.77
C HIS A 113 -11.18 13.87 15.11
N ASP A 114 -12.16 14.06 14.22
CA ASP A 114 -12.73 12.97 13.41
C ASP A 114 -11.96 12.83 12.08
N ILE A 115 -12.53 12.16 11.07
CA ILE A 115 -11.95 11.92 9.73
C ILE A 115 -11.43 13.21 9.05
N PHE A 116 -11.96 14.38 9.43
CA PHE A 116 -11.57 15.70 8.91
C PHE A 116 -10.32 16.30 9.60
N GLY A 117 -9.79 15.66 10.64
CA GLY A 117 -8.60 16.10 11.37
C GLY A 117 -8.86 17.20 12.40
N SER A 118 -7.77 17.77 12.90
CA SER A 118 -7.73 18.88 13.84
C SER A 118 -7.43 20.21 13.14
N SER A 119 -7.46 21.33 13.88
CA SER A 119 -7.13 22.66 13.33
C SER A 119 -5.67 22.78 12.87
N GLU A 120 -4.77 21.97 13.42
CA GLU A 120 -3.33 22.01 13.12
C GLU A 120 -2.97 21.22 11.85
N ASP A 121 -3.88 20.36 11.36
CA ASP A 121 -3.62 19.50 10.21
C ASP A 121 -3.80 20.26 8.88
N ASP A 122 -3.01 19.93 7.86
CA ASP A 122 -3.17 20.51 6.53
C ASP A 122 -4.55 20.11 5.91
N PRO A 123 -5.43 21.08 5.56
CA PRO A 123 -6.72 20.80 4.92
C PRO A 123 -6.57 20.06 3.60
N ILE A 124 -5.49 20.32 2.84
CA ILE A 124 -5.23 19.68 1.55
C ILE A 124 -4.92 18.20 1.74
N GLN A 125 -4.07 17.85 2.70
CA GLN A 125 -3.78 16.44 3.00
C GLN A 125 -5.01 15.68 3.48
N THR A 126 -5.87 16.34 4.26
CA THR A 126 -7.15 15.75 4.70
C THR A 126 -8.05 15.47 3.50
N LEU A 127 -8.21 16.43 2.58
CA LEU A 127 -8.99 16.28 1.35
C LEU A 127 -8.48 15.11 0.50
N LEU A 128 -7.18 15.04 0.27
CA LEU A 128 -6.54 13.99 -0.53
C LEU A 128 -6.76 12.61 0.11
N HIS A 129 -6.65 12.53 1.43
CA HIS A 129 -6.89 11.28 2.14
C HIS A 129 -8.36 10.84 2.04
N ILE A 130 -9.32 11.75 2.23
CA ILE A 130 -10.75 11.44 2.10
C ILE A 130 -11.06 11.00 0.67
N TYR A 131 -10.54 11.72 -0.33
CA TYR A 131 -10.72 11.40 -1.75
C TYR A 131 -10.13 10.04 -2.10
N PHE A 132 -8.88 9.78 -1.72
CA PHE A 132 -8.22 8.50 -1.96
C PHE A 132 -9.00 7.36 -1.31
N ARG A 133 -9.33 7.49 -0.02
CA ARG A 133 -10.06 6.46 0.73
C ARG A 133 -11.42 6.14 0.10
N HIS A 134 -12.13 7.17 -0.35
CA HIS A 134 -13.41 6.99 -1.04
C HIS A 134 -13.23 6.28 -2.40
N GLN A 135 -12.24 6.67 -3.18
CA GLN A 135 -11.98 6.09 -4.50
C GLN A 135 -11.52 4.63 -4.43
N THR A 136 -10.79 4.26 -3.37
CA THR A 136 -10.29 2.90 -3.16
C THR A 136 -11.25 2.00 -2.37
N LEU A 137 -12.46 2.48 -2.05
CA LEU A 137 -13.39 1.71 -1.24
C LEU A 137 -13.77 0.40 -1.96
N GLY A 138 -13.45 -0.75 -1.35
CA GLY A 138 -13.69 -2.07 -1.93
C GLY A 138 -12.67 -2.51 -2.98
N GLN A 139 -11.62 -1.71 -3.23
CA GLN A 139 -10.48 -2.07 -4.07
C GLN A 139 -9.24 -2.35 -3.21
N THR A 140 -8.49 -3.40 -3.56
CA THR A 140 -7.22 -3.76 -2.91
C THR A 140 -6.08 -3.62 -3.90
N GLY A 141 -4.92 -3.14 -3.45
CA GLY A 141 -3.76 -2.93 -4.33
C GLY A 141 -3.61 -1.49 -4.83
N SER A 142 -4.50 -0.57 -4.45
CA SER A 142 -4.33 0.85 -4.77
C SER A 142 -3.35 1.52 -3.82
N PHE A 143 -2.47 2.35 -4.36
CA PHE A 143 -1.54 3.17 -3.58
C PHE A 143 -1.39 4.55 -4.23
N ALA A 144 -1.10 5.54 -3.40
CA ALA A 144 -0.70 6.85 -3.87
C ALA A 144 0.41 7.39 -2.97
N VAL A 145 1.41 8.01 -3.60
CA VAL A 145 2.46 8.75 -2.92
C VAL A 145 2.24 10.22 -3.26
N VAL A 146 1.85 11.00 -2.25
CA VAL A 146 1.57 12.43 -2.40
C VAL A 146 2.65 13.22 -1.64
N GLY A 147 3.09 14.34 -2.21
CA GLY A 147 4.23 15.12 -1.73
C GLY A 147 5.22 15.44 -2.84
N SER A 148 6.12 16.38 -2.56
CA SER A 148 7.17 16.72 -3.53
C SER A 148 8.06 15.50 -3.75
N ASN A 149 8.36 15.17 -5.01
CA ASN A 149 9.30 14.12 -5.42
C ASN A 149 10.73 14.34 -4.88
N GLN A 150 10.97 15.37 -4.06
CA GLN A 150 12.27 15.93 -3.72
C GLN A 150 12.77 15.53 -2.33
N ASP A 151 11.92 15.13 -1.39
CA ASP A 151 12.36 14.81 -0.02
C ASP A 151 12.23 13.33 0.37
N MET A 152 12.62 12.44 -0.55
CA MET A 152 12.98 11.05 -0.19
C MET A 152 14.21 10.99 0.73
N SER A 153 14.89 12.12 0.95
CA SER A 153 16.03 12.28 1.84
C SER A 153 15.72 11.85 3.27
N GLU A 154 14.55 12.20 3.81
CA GLU A 154 14.17 11.82 5.18
C GLU A 154 13.92 10.31 5.30
N ALA A 155 13.16 9.73 4.37
CA ALA A 155 12.91 8.30 4.32
C ALA A 155 14.21 7.50 4.11
N SER A 156 15.11 8.00 3.26
CA SER A 156 16.43 7.41 3.03
C SER A 156 17.33 7.51 4.26
N SER A 157 17.29 8.64 4.98
CA SER A 157 18.01 8.84 6.23
C SER A 157 17.52 7.88 7.31
N LYS A 158 16.19 7.74 7.49
CA LYS A 158 15.60 6.77 8.43
C LYS A 158 15.95 5.32 8.07
N LEU A 159 15.90 4.95 6.78
CA LEU A 159 16.31 3.63 6.31
C LEU A 159 17.79 3.34 6.54
N MET A 160 18.63 4.36 6.42
CA MET A 160 20.07 4.28 6.69
C MET A 160 20.34 4.10 8.19
N GLU A 161 19.67 4.86 9.05
CA GLU A 161 19.71 4.73 10.51
C GLU A 161 19.35 3.31 10.95
N LEU A 162 18.20 2.81 10.48
CA LEU A 162 17.74 1.45 10.77
C LEU A 162 18.71 0.38 10.24
N ASN A 163 19.30 0.60 9.06
CA ASN A 163 20.34 -0.28 8.51
C ASN A 163 21.59 -0.34 9.41
N LEU A 164 21.99 0.79 9.99
CA LEU A 164 23.14 0.87 10.88
C LEU A 164 22.82 0.18 12.22
N GLU A 165 21.65 0.42 12.81
CA GLU A 165 21.21 -0.25 14.04
C GLU A 165 21.15 -1.77 13.88
N ILE A 166 20.62 -2.27 12.76
CA ILE A 166 20.57 -3.71 12.47
C ILE A 166 21.99 -4.28 12.34
N ARG A 167 22.89 -3.58 11.65
CA ARG A 167 24.30 -4.01 11.51
C ARG A 167 25.02 -4.05 12.84
N GLU A 168 24.80 -3.06 13.68
CA GLU A 168 25.39 -3.01 15.02
C GLU A 168 24.83 -4.13 15.90
N SER A 169 23.52 -4.33 15.90
CA SER A 169 22.86 -5.43 16.60
C SER A 169 23.38 -6.79 16.15
N LEU A 170 23.55 -7.01 14.84
CA LEU A 170 24.15 -8.23 14.29
C LEU A 170 25.61 -8.40 14.72
N ARG A 171 26.41 -7.33 14.71
CA ARG A 171 27.81 -7.36 15.18
C ARG A 171 27.89 -7.74 16.66
N MET A 172 27.02 -7.18 17.48
CA MET A 172 26.93 -7.51 18.91
C MET A 172 26.56 -8.98 19.11
N VAL A 173 25.54 -9.50 18.44
CA VAL A 173 25.15 -10.91 18.52
C VAL A 173 26.28 -11.84 18.03
N GLN A 174 26.96 -11.50 16.95
CA GLN A 174 28.12 -12.26 16.46
C GLN A 174 29.29 -12.26 17.45
N SER A 175 29.53 -11.14 18.14
CA SER A 175 30.57 -11.06 19.18
C SER A 175 30.27 -11.97 20.37
N TYR A 176 29.01 -12.05 20.80
CA TYR A 176 28.57 -13.00 21.84
C TYR A 176 28.69 -14.46 21.39
N HIS A 177 28.39 -14.77 20.12
CA HIS A 177 28.59 -16.11 19.57
C HIS A 177 30.08 -16.51 19.47
N LEU A 178 30.97 -15.55 19.20
CA LEU A 178 32.42 -15.78 19.23
C LEU A 178 32.92 -16.04 20.66
N LEU A 179 32.42 -15.28 21.64
CA LEU A 179 32.69 -15.48 23.07
C LEU A 179 32.15 -16.83 23.59
N GLY A 180 30.99 -17.27 23.11
CA GLY A 180 30.40 -18.58 23.44
C GLY A 180 31.15 -19.78 22.82
N LYS A 181 31.95 -19.57 21.76
CA LYS A 181 32.83 -20.60 21.17
C LYS A 181 34.20 -20.70 21.84
N ILE A 182 34.59 -19.75 22.69
CA ILE A 182 35.76 -19.87 23.55
C ILE A 182 35.38 -20.76 24.74
N LYS A 183 35.52 -22.07 24.53
CA LYS A 183 35.48 -23.08 25.59
C LYS A 183 36.54 -22.70 26.66
N PRO A 184 36.24 -22.73 27.98
CA PRO A 184 37.27 -22.57 28.99
C PRO A 184 38.11 -23.83 28.98
N GLY A 185 39.34 -23.71 28.48
CA GLY A 185 40.20 -24.87 28.29
C GLY A 185 41.66 -24.50 28.26
N VAL A 186 42.19 -23.87 29.32
CA VAL A 186 43.61 -23.95 29.70
C VAL A 186 43.78 -23.81 31.23
N SER A 187 44.09 -24.95 31.86
CA SER A 187 44.90 -25.24 33.06
C SER A 187 45.03 -24.24 34.23
N LEU A 188 44.76 -24.73 35.45
CA LEU A 188 45.60 -24.44 36.60
C LEU A 188 46.40 -25.68 37.00
N VAL A 189 47.71 -25.52 37.02
CA VAL A 189 48.72 -26.41 37.61
C VAL A 189 48.47 -26.57 39.12
N SER A 190 48.52 -27.80 39.65
CA SER A 190 48.93 -28.06 41.04
C SER A 190 49.43 -29.50 41.23
N THR A 191 50.75 -29.61 41.40
CA THR A 191 51.50 -30.46 42.36
C THR A 191 51.17 -31.95 42.56
N GLY A 192 52.19 -32.82 42.41
CA GLY A 192 52.37 -33.95 43.34
C GLY A 192 53.05 -35.20 42.79
N PHE A 193 54.32 -35.39 43.21
CA PHE A 193 55.21 -36.56 43.15
C PHE A 193 56.01 -36.82 41.86
#